data_AF-A0A7S0FPN1-F1
#
_entry.id   AF-A0A7S0FPN1-F1
#
_cell.length_a   1.000
_cell.length_b   1.000
_cell.length_c   1.000
_cell.angle_alpha   90.00
_cell.angle_beta   90.00
_cell.angle_gamma   90.00
#
_symmetry.space_group_name_H-M   'P 1'
#
loop_
_entity.id
_entity.type
_entity.pdbx_description
1 polymer ?
#
loop_
_entity_poly.entity_id
_entity_poly.type
_entity_poly.pdbx_seq_one_letter_code
_entity_poly.pdbx_strand_id
1 'polypeptide(L)'
;RSAERARTLFRELGDDMQEAAALFLVANNAFLLSVEEGAKVGDTARLTKTAKDALDKSVKASDSAVKMARDLLADDGQEILAYSLGVQAQCLMMLNKPEDALRSADEAVILFREVGSDGNEGMALLLSADALYRTRSFDESGAAAREALSLFQKTYDARGEELANRLLGFLEDVQQQMQQQWMQQQAAQAPQQWQMNMQFAPQDQPQQGMEQVQSVARVERERGPALDLSAGLDTSVVRAKVMEIASRITGAEDGEIEADTPLMEAGLTSNSAILLRDELSQELPGITLPVTLVFDYPSIAAMSDLIVDSSKAKIKR
;
A
#
# COMPACT_ATOMS: atom_id res chain seq x y z
N ARG A 1 23.44 4.96 28.52
CA ARG A 1 23.88 5.12 29.94
C ARG A 1 22.89 5.93 30.75
N SER A 2 22.56 7.18 30.40
CA SER A 2 21.57 7.97 31.18
C SER A 2 20.17 7.35 31.17
N ALA A 3 19.66 6.92 30.01
CA ALA A 3 18.37 6.23 29.90
C ALA A 3 18.30 4.91 30.69
N GLU A 4 19.42 4.18 30.81
CA GLU A 4 19.47 2.93 31.60
C GLU A 4 19.38 3.21 33.10
N ARG A 5 20.05 4.26 33.57
CA ARG A 5 19.96 4.69 34.97
C ARG A 5 18.55 5.18 35.28
N ALA A 6 17.95 5.96 34.39
CA ALA A 6 16.58 6.44 34.52
C ALA A 6 15.60 5.26 34.61
N ARG A 7 15.73 4.25 33.73
CA ARG A 7 14.93 3.02 33.78
C ARG A 7 15.01 2.33 35.14
N THR A 8 16.22 2.15 35.70
CA THR A 8 16.37 1.52 37.03
C THR A 8 15.64 2.31 38.11
N LEU A 9 15.73 3.64 38.09
CA LEU A 9 15.04 4.50 39.05
C LEU A 9 13.51 4.41 38.91
N PHE A 10 12.97 4.45 37.68
CA PHE A 10 11.53 4.33 37.45
C PHE A 10 10.99 2.97 37.91
N ARG A 11 11.74 1.90 37.68
CA ARG A 11 11.42 0.58 38.22
C ARG A 11 11.35 0.55 39.74
N GLU A 12 12.35 1.15 40.41
CA GLU A 12 12.39 1.22 41.87
C GLU A 12 11.23 2.05 42.44
N LEU A 13 10.75 3.02 41.68
CA LEU A 13 9.59 3.85 42.02
C LEU A 13 8.24 3.20 41.66
N GLY A 14 8.23 2.13 40.87
CA GLY A 14 7.01 1.51 40.35
C GLY A 14 6.29 2.36 39.29
N ASP A 15 7.03 3.24 38.59
CA ASP A 15 6.49 4.05 37.51
C ASP A 15 6.66 3.32 36.17
N ASP A 16 5.71 2.45 35.86
CA ASP A 16 5.76 1.57 34.68
C ASP A 16 5.73 2.37 33.36
N MET A 17 5.02 3.50 33.33
CA MET A 17 4.96 4.38 32.16
C MET A 17 6.34 4.99 31.85
N GLN A 18 7.01 5.55 32.86
CA GLN A 18 8.34 6.11 32.68
C GLN A 18 9.41 5.02 32.51
N GLU A 19 9.22 3.81 33.07
CA GLU A 19 10.08 2.67 32.76
C GLU A 19 9.99 2.31 31.27
N ALA A 20 8.78 2.24 30.71
CA ALA A 20 8.54 1.96 29.29
C ALA A 20 9.16 3.04 28.38
N ALA A 21 8.97 4.31 28.72
CA ALA A 21 9.59 5.42 28.00
C ALA A 21 11.12 5.36 28.04
N ALA A 22 11.70 5.06 29.20
CA ALA A 22 13.15 4.89 29.34
C ALA A 22 13.67 3.69 28.55
N LEU A 23 12.91 2.60 28.47
CA LEU A 23 13.19 1.42 27.64
C LEU A 23 13.22 1.78 26.15
N PHE A 24 12.23 2.51 25.65
CA PHE A 24 12.23 3.06 24.29
C PHE A 24 13.50 3.89 24.03
N LEU A 25 13.85 4.81 24.94
CA LEU A 25 15.06 5.64 24.78
C LEU A 25 16.34 4.80 24.77
N VAL A 26 16.41 3.72 25.55
CA VAL A 26 17.54 2.78 25.48
C VAL A 26 17.59 2.10 24.11
N ALA A 27 16.45 1.66 23.58
CA ALA A 27 16.35 1.01 22.28
C ALA A 27 16.78 1.95 21.15
N ASN A 28 16.22 3.16 21.11
CA ASN A 28 16.50 4.14 20.05
C ASN A 28 17.98 4.56 20.04
N ASN A 29 18.55 4.88 21.20
CA ASN A 29 19.97 5.25 21.29
C ASN A 29 20.90 4.10 20.90
N ALA A 30 20.56 2.86 21.23
CA ALA A 30 21.32 1.69 20.81
C ALA A 30 21.20 1.44 19.30
N PHE A 31 20.02 1.68 18.71
CA PHE A 31 19.83 1.61 17.27
C PHE A 31 20.70 2.63 16.53
N LEU A 32 20.62 3.92 16.94
CA LEU A 32 21.40 4.99 16.34
C LEU A 32 22.91 4.73 16.44
N LEU A 33 23.38 4.23 17.58
CA LEU A 33 24.77 3.81 17.74
C LEU A 33 25.14 2.69 16.75
N SER A 34 24.27 1.72 16.53
CA SER A 34 24.55 0.66 15.54
C SER A 34 24.71 1.23 14.13
N VAL A 35 23.90 2.22 13.75
CA VAL A 35 23.97 2.90 12.44
C VAL A 35 25.23 3.74 12.32
N GLU A 36 25.60 4.47 13.37
CA GLU A 36 26.85 5.26 13.44
C GLU A 36 28.09 4.37 13.29
N GLU A 37 28.05 3.17 13.89
CA GLU A 37 29.09 2.14 13.79
C GLU A 37 29.05 1.36 12.44
N GLY A 38 28.18 1.78 11.51
CA GLY A 38 28.15 1.32 10.13
C GLY A 38 27.09 0.27 9.79
N ALA A 39 26.13 -0.01 10.69
CA ALA A 39 25.01 -0.89 10.38
C ALA A 39 24.14 -0.32 9.25
N LYS A 40 23.81 -1.17 8.27
CA LYS A 40 22.98 -0.81 7.12
C LYS A 40 22.02 -1.94 6.77
N VAL A 41 20.81 -1.56 6.34
CA VAL A 41 19.79 -2.52 5.88
C VAL A 41 20.36 -3.33 4.72
N GLY A 42 20.33 -4.66 4.84
CA GLY A 42 20.77 -5.60 3.80
C GLY A 42 22.26 -5.96 3.80
N ASP A 43 23.10 -5.36 4.66
CA ASP A 43 24.52 -5.70 4.81
C ASP A 43 24.84 -6.19 6.23
N THR A 44 24.32 -7.37 6.59
CA THR A 44 24.54 -7.98 7.91
C THR A 44 25.90 -8.67 8.04
N ALA A 45 26.61 -8.87 6.93
CA ALA A 45 27.84 -9.67 6.87
C ALA A 45 29.10 -8.92 7.35
N ARG A 46 29.05 -7.59 7.52
CA ARG A 46 30.22 -6.74 7.84
C ARG A 46 30.06 -5.86 9.07
N LEU A 47 29.11 -6.17 9.96
CA LEU A 47 28.94 -5.41 11.21
C LEU A 47 30.20 -5.51 12.08
N THR A 48 30.68 -4.36 12.57
CA THR A 48 31.68 -4.35 13.64
C THR A 48 31.09 -5.01 14.88
N LYS A 49 31.94 -5.52 15.78
CA LYS A 49 31.46 -6.07 17.06
C LYS A 49 30.61 -5.04 17.83
N THR A 50 31.03 -3.78 17.82
CA THR A 50 30.29 -2.67 18.44
C THR A 50 28.91 -2.47 17.81
N ALA A 51 28.82 -2.43 16.47
CA ALA A 51 27.56 -2.28 15.77
C ALA A 51 26.59 -3.43 16.09
N LYS A 52 27.11 -4.67 16.12
CA LYS A 52 26.33 -5.86 16.47
C LYS A 52 25.84 -5.81 17.91
N ASP A 53 26.72 -5.53 18.87
CA ASP A 53 26.36 -5.46 20.29
C ASP A 53 25.32 -4.34 20.55
N ALA A 54 25.43 -3.22 19.83
CA ALA A 54 24.46 -2.12 19.87
C ALA A 54 23.11 -2.52 19.27
N LEU A 55 23.09 -3.19 18.12
CA LEU A 55 21.86 -3.68 17.49
C LEU A 55 21.15 -4.73 18.36
N ASP A 56 21.89 -5.72 18.88
CA ASP A 56 21.35 -6.75 19.79
C ASP A 56 20.75 -6.13 21.05
N LYS A 57 21.35 -5.05 21.56
CA LYS A 57 20.81 -4.28 22.68
C LYS A 57 19.54 -3.53 22.30
N SER A 58 19.51 -2.93 21.11
CA SER A 58 18.33 -2.22 20.61
C SER A 58 17.12 -3.15 20.45
N VAL A 59 17.33 -4.34 19.89
CA VAL A 59 16.29 -5.38 19.75
C VAL A 59 15.72 -5.77 21.11
N LYS A 60 16.58 -6.13 22.08
CA LYS A 60 16.12 -6.53 23.43
C LYS A 60 15.36 -5.42 24.15
N ALA A 61 15.82 -4.17 24.01
CA ALA A 61 15.21 -3.03 24.65
C ALA A 61 13.87 -2.66 23.99
N SER A 62 13.78 -2.68 22.66
CA SER A 62 12.54 -2.41 21.92
C SER A 62 11.49 -3.49 22.19
N ASP A 63 11.86 -4.77 22.19
CA ASP A 63 10.93 -5.86 22.55
C ASP A 63 10.38 -5.71 23.97
N SER A 64 11.24 -5.32 24.92
CA SER A 64 10.82 -5.04 26.29
C SER A 64 9.90 -3.82 26.38
N ALA A 65 10.22 -2.75 25.63
CA ALA A 65 9.44 -1.52 25.59
C ALA A 65 8.05 -1.78 25.01
N VAL A 66 7.96 -2.47 23.86
CA VAL A 66 6.70 -2.86 23.22
C VAL A 66 5.85 -3.69 24.17
N LYS A 67 6.44 -4.71 24.80
CA LYS A 67 5.69 -5.55 25.75
C LYS A 67 5.10 -4.72 26.90
N MET A 68 5.92 -3.87 27.52
CA MET A 68 5.48 -3.04 28.64
C MET A 68 4.44 -2.00 28.22
N ALA A 69 4.66 -1.33 27.08
CA ALA A 69 3.73 -0.32 26.56
C ALA A 69 2.39 -0.92 26.13
N ARG A 70 2.36 -2.18 25.67
CA ARG A 70 1.09 -2.90 25.41
C ARG A 70 0.27 -3.09 26.68
N ASP A 71 0.91 -3.41 27.81
CA ASP A 71 0.23 -3.57 29.09
C ASP A 71 -0.33 -2.23 29.62
N LEU A 72 0.17 -1.10 29.10
CA LEU A 72 -0.20 0.27 29.48
C LEU A 72 -1.21 0.93 28.52
N LEU A 73 -1.78 0.21 27.55
CA LEU A 73 -2.71 0.79 26.58
C LEU A 73 -3.98 1.38 27.21
N ALA A 74 -4.42 0.84 28.35
CA ALA A 74 -5.54 1.37 29.11
C ALA A 74 -5.21 2.69 29.85
N ASP A 75 -3.93 3.00 30.01
CA ASP A 75 -3.40 4.12 30.79
C ASP A 75 -2.66 5.12 29.89
N ASP A 76 -3.20 5.42 28.71
CA ASP A 76 -2.64 6.37 27.74
C ASP A 76 -1.23 5.99 27.20
N GLY A 77 -0.89 4.70 27.17
CA GLY A 77 0.39 4.18 26.68
C GLY A 77 0.57 4.14 25.16
N GLN A 78 -0.40 4.61 24.36
CA GLN A 78 -0.41 4.49 22.89
C GLN A 78 0.83 5.14 22.25
N GLU A 79 1.20 6.33 22.72
CA GLU A 79 2.33 7.07 22.14
C GLU A 79 3.67 6.34 22.38
N ILE A 80 3.89 5.83 23.60
CA ILE A 80 5.10 5.05 23.93
C ILE A 80 5.15 3.75 23.12
N LEU A 81 3.99 3.09 22.95
CA LEU A 81 3.90 1.89 22.12
C LEU A 81 4.26 2.20 20.66
N ALA A 82 3.73 3.27 20.09
CA ALA A 82 4.00 3.69 18.71
C ALA A 82 5.50 3.96 18.48
N TYR A 83 6.15 4.72 19.36
CA TYR A 83 7.59 4.96 19.28
C TYR A 83 8.40 3.66 19.42
N SER A 84 8.00 2.78 20.33
CA SER A 84 8.68 1.50 20.58
C SER A 84 8.58 0.58 19.37
N LEU A 85 7.40 0.51 18.75
CA LEU A 85 7.16 -0.24 17.51
C LEU A 85 7.96 0.32 16.33
N GLY A 86 8.08 1.65 16.22
CA GLY A 86 8.92 2.29 15.19
C GLY A 86 10.39 1.87 15.28
N VAL A 87 10.99 1.86 16.48
CA VAL A 87 12.36 1.37 16.68
C VAL A 87 12.47 -0.14 16.46
N GLN A 88 11.45 -0.90 16.86
CA GLN A 88 11.40 -2.34 16.60
C GLN A 88 11.40 -2.64 15.09
N ALA A 89 10.58 -1.93 14.32
CA ALA A 89 10.52 -2.04 12.86
C ALA A 89 11.89 -1.73 12.23
N GLN A 90 12.55 -0.65 12.65
CA GLN A 90 13.91 -0.32 12.21
C GLN A 90 14.92 -1.43 12.51
N CYS A 91 14.88 -2.03 13.71
CA CYS A 91 15.73 -3.16 14.07
C CYS A 91 15.46 -4.39 13.19
N LEU A 92 14.18 -4.70 12.96
CA LEU A 92 13.77 -5.84 12.13
C LEU A 92 14.22 -5.66 10.67
N MET A 93 14.17 -4.43 10.15
CA MET A 93 14.75 -4.10 8.84
C MET A 93 16.27 -4.34 8.79
N MET A 94 17.02 -3.93 9.84
CA MET A 94 18.46 -4.20 9.92
C MET A 94 18.77 -5.69 9.99
N LEU A 95 17.89 -6.49 10.60
CA LEU A 95 18.00 -7.94 10.69
C LEU A 95 17.46 -8.68 9.46
N ASN A 96 17.08 -7.95 8.40
CA ASN A 96 16.52 -8.50 7.15
C ASN A 96 15.23 -9.32 7.39
N LYS A 97 14.33 -8.78 8.21
CA LYS A 97 12.99 -9.33 8.50
C LYS A 97 11.90 -8.32 8.11
N PRO A 98 11.70 -8.03 6.82
CA PRO A 98 10.82 -6.96 6.38
C PRO A 98 9.34 -7.21 6.67
N GLU A 99 8.88 -8.46 6.68
CA GLU A 99 7.48 -8.80 7.00
C GLU A 99 7.15 -8.53 8.47
N ASP A 100 8.07 -8.84 9.37
CA ASP A 100 7.94 -8.52 10.79
C ASP A 100 8.00 -7.00 11.01
N ALA A 101 8.92 -6.33 10.30
CA ALA A 101 9.06 -4.87 10.36
C ALA A 101 7.80 -4.15 9.89
N LEU A 102 7.19 -4.62 8.79
CA LEU A 102 5.94 -4.08 8.26
C LEU A 102 4.83 -4.14 9.31
N ARG A 103 4.65 -5.28 9.98
CA ARG A 103 3.64 -5.42 11.05
C ARG A 103 3.83 -4.41 12.17
N SER A 104 5.07 -4.24 12.65
CA SER A 104 5.38 -3.24 13.68
C SER A 104 5.16 -1.81 13.17
N ALA A 105 5.53 -1.52 11.93
CA ALA A 105 5.40 -0.19 11.34
C ALA A 105 3.92 0.19 11.10
N ASP A 106 3.11 -0.70 10.53
CA ASP A 106 1.68 -0.47 10.30
C ASP A 106 0.91 -0.26 11.61
N GLU A 107 1.25 -1.02 12.65
CA GLU A 107 0.67 -0.81 13.99
C GLU A 107 1.08 0.56 14.56
N ALA A 108 2.34 0.98 14.36
CA ALA A 108 2.77 2.32 14.75
C ALA A 108 2.05 3.43 13.99
N VAL A 109 1.75 3.26 12.69
CA VAL A 109 0.95 4.19 11.89
C VAL A 109 -0.44 4.38 12.51
N ILE A 110 -1.12 3.29 12.85
CA ILE A 110 -2.45 3.33 13.47
C ILE A 110 -2.39 4.10 14.79
N LEU A 111 -1.42 3.80 15.65
CA LEU A 111 -1.28 4.46 16.95
C LEU A 111 -0.94 5.94 16.82
N PHE A 112 -0.03 6.32 15.91
CA PHE A 112 0.29 7.75 15.68
C PHE A 112 -0.89 8.53 15.11
N ARG A 113 -1.73 7.88 14.29
CA ARG A 113 -2.98 8.47 13.81
C ARG A 113 -3.98 8.67 14.94
N GLU A 114 -4.12 7.69 15.84
CA GLU A 114 -5.00 7.78 17.03
C GLU A 114 -4.57 8.90 17.99
N VAL A 115 -3.26 9.06 18.22
CA VAL A 115 -2.74 10.13 19.08
C VAL A 115 -2.63 11.50 18.36
N GLY A 116 -2.93 11.56 17.06
CA GLY A 116 -2.91 12.79 16.27
C GLY A 116 -1.50 13.34 15.97
N SER A 117 -0.50 12.45 15.85
CA SER A 117 0.89 12.81 15.64
C SER A 117 1.30 12.69 14.16
N ASP A 118 0.84 13.63 13.32
CA ASP A 118 1.02 13.60 11.86
C ASP A 118 2.48 13.36 11.40
N GLY A 119 3.45 14.02 12.05
CA GLY A 119 4.87 13.90 11.67
C GLY A 119 5.43 12.51 11.96
N ASN A 120 5.04 11.92 13.10
CA ASN A 120 5.45 10.57 13.46
C ASN A 120 4.70 9.50 12.66
N GLU A 121 3.42 9.75 12.33
CA GLU A 121 2.64 8.94 11.40
C GLU A 121 3.34 8.88 10.03
N GLY A 122 3.78 10.03 9.50
CA GLY A 122 4.55 10.09 8.27
C GLY A 122 5.86 9.28 8.35
N MET A 123 6.57 9.34 9.47
CA MET A 123 7.80 8.55 9.66
C MET A 123 7.52 7.04 9.75
N ALA A 124 6.44 6.63 10.41
CA ALA A 124 6.02 5.23 10.46
C ALA A 124 5.55 4.72 9.08
N LEU A 125 4.88 5.56 8.29
CA LEU A 125 4.52 5.25 6.90
C LEU A 125 5.76 5.06 6.02
N LEU A 126 6.83 5.85 6.20
CA LEU A 126 8.09 5.63 5.48
C LEU A 126 8.74 4.28 5.85
N LEU A 127 8.71 3.90 7.13
CA LEU A 127 9.21 2.58 7.55
C LEU A 127 8.38 1.44 6.93
N SER A 128 7.05 1.60 6.88
CA SER A 128 6.14 0.65 6.23
C SER A 128 6.43 0.56 4.73
N ALA A 129 6.62 1.70 4.06
CA ALA A 129 6.96 1.78 2.65
C ALA A 129 8.31 1.10 2.33
N ASP A 130 9.34 1.30 3.17
CA ASP A 130 10.63 0.62 3.04
C ASP A 130 10.50 -0.89 3.20
N ALA A 131 9.68 -1.36 4.15
CA ALA A 131 9.40 -2.77 4.35
C ALA A 131 8.67 -3.38 3.14
N LEU A 132 7.63 -2.70 2.63
CA LEU A 132 6.89 -3.09 1.42
C LEU A 132 7.78 -3.15 0.17
N TYR A 133 8.72 -2.21 0.03
CA TYR A 133 9.70 -2.25 -1.05
C TYR A 133 10.56 -3.52 -0.96
N ARG A 134 10.98 -3.93 0.24
CA ARG A 134 11.78 -5.14 0.45
C ARG A 134 10.99 -6.42 0.20
N THR A 135 9.68 -6.43 0.46
CA THR A 135 8.78 -7.54 0.12
C THR A 135 8.32 -7.53 -1.35
N ARG A 136 8.75 -6.54 -2.14
CA ARG A 136 8.41 -6.31 -3.56
C ARG A 136 6.96 -5.89 -3.82
N SER A 137 6.26 -5.41 -2.79
CA SER A 137 4.95 -4.75 -2.92
C SER A 137 5.14 -3.28 -3.31
N PHE A 138 5.62 -3.03 -4.52
CA PHE A 138 6.03 -1.68 -4.97
C PHE A 138 4.88 -0.68 -5.04
N ASP A 139 3.68 -1.12 -5.43
CA ASP A 139 2.52 -0.24 -5.53
C ASP A 139 2.06 0.24 -4.14
N GLU A 140 1.97 -0.68 -3.18
CA GLU A 140 1.65 -0.38 -1.78
C GLU A 140 2.74 0.49 -1.13
N SER A 141 4.01 0.20 -1.40
CA SER A 141 5.15 1.02 -0.97
C SER A 141 5.01 2.46 -1.48
N GLY A 142 4.65 2.64 -2.76
CA GLY A 142 4.42 3.95 -3.34
C GLY A 142 3.22 4.68 -2.75
N ALA A 143 2.15 3.97 -2.42
CA ALA A 143 0.98 4.55 -1.76
C ALA A 143 1.35 5.08 -0.37
N ALA A 144 2.01 4.27 0.46
CA ALA A 144 2.46 4.67 1.79
C ALA A 144 3.46 5.84 1.76
N ALA A 145 4.40 5.84 0.79
CA ALA A 145 5.36 6.93 0.63
C ALA A 145 4.69 8.27 0.20
N ARG A 146 3.66 8.22 -0.65
CA ARG A 146 2.88 9.42 -1.02
C ARG A 146 2.04 9.95 0.14
N GLU A 147 1.45 9.06 0.94
CA GLU A 147 0.72 9.43 2.15
C GLU A 147 1.66 10.11 3.16
N ALA A 148 2.85 9.52 3.40
CA ALA A 148 3.89 10.12 4.24
C ALA A 148 4.29 11.51 3.73
N LEU A 149 4.51 11.66 2.41
CA LEU A 149 4.84 12.96 1.80
C LEU A 149 3.76 14.01 2.08
N SER A 150 2.48 13.65 1.94
CA SER A 150 1.37 14.56 2.25
C SER A 150 1.37 15.00 3.72
N LEU A 151 1.73 14.11 4.66
CA LEU A 151 1.81 14.44 6.08
C LEU A 151 3.02 15.34 6.39
N PHE A 152 4.17 15.12 5.75
CA PHE A 152 5.33 16.00 5.91
C PHE A 152 5.08 17.40 5.34
N GLN A 153 4.40 17.50 4.21
CA GLN A 153 3.98 18.79 3.66
C GLN A 153 3.00 19.52 4.59
N LYS A 154 2.06 18.78 5.20
CA LYS A 154 1.13 19.33 6.21
C LYS A 154 1.86 19.85 7.44
N THR A 155 2.92 19.16 7.87
CA THR A 155 3.71 19.52 9.06
C THR A 155 4.91 20.42 8.77
N TYR A 156 5.16 20.77 7.51
CA TYR A 156 6.33 21.52 7.03
C TYR A 156 7.68 20.84 7.37
N ASP A 157 7.72 19.50 7.38
CA ASP A 157 8.94 18.73 7.63
C ASP A 157 9.74 18.51 6.34
N ALA A 158 10.64 19.44 6.03
CA ALA A 158 11.51 19.37 4.86
C ALA A 158 12.38 18.09 4.81
N ARG A 159 12.77 17.55 5.97
CA ARG A 159 13.59 16.33 6.01
C ARG A 159 12.74 15.12 5.67
N GLY A 160 11.54 15.04 6.22
CA GLY A 160 10.56 14.00 5.88
C GLY A 160 10.20 14.02 4.39
N GLU A 161 9.97 15.20 3.82
CA GLU A 161 9.71 15.37 2.39
C GLU A 161 10.87 14.83 1.52
N GLU A 162 12.12 15.13 1.88
CA GLU A 162 13.28 14.62 1.14
C GLU A 162 13.35 13.09 1.17
N LEU A 163 13.11 12.48 2.33
CA LEU A 163 13.12 11.03 2.50
C LEU A 163 12.01 10.37 1.68
N ALA A 164 10.79 10.91 1.71
CA ALA A 164 9.66 10.39 0.95
C ALA A 164 9.90 10.48 -0.56
N ASN A 165 10.36 11.63 -1.05
CA ASN A 165 10.66 11.82 -2.47
C ASN A 165 11.79 10.91 -2.96
N ARG A 166 12.80 10.65 -2.12
CA ARG A 166 13.88 9.71 -2.45
C ARG A 166 13.36 8.29 -2.66
N LEU A 167 12.48 7.82 -1.78
CA LEU A 167 11.88 6.48 -1.91
C LEU A 167 10.97 6.40 -3.15
N LEU A 168 10.17 7.43 -3.40
CA LEU A 168 9.33 7.52 -4.61
C LEU A 168 10.17 7.48 -5.89
N GLY A 169 11.28 8.20 -5.94
CA GLY A 169 12.20 8.15 -7.07
C GLY A 169 12.77 6.74 -7.32
N PHE A 170 13.16 6.02 -6.25
CA PHE A 170 13.59 4.63 -6.39
C PHE A 170 12.49 3.70 -6.91
N LEU A 171 11.24 3.91 -6.46
CA LEU A 171 10.09 3.12 -6.91
C LEU A 171 9.77 3.38 -8.39
N GLU A 172 9.84 4.63 -8.83
CA GLU A 172 9.68 5.01 -10.24
C GLU A 172 10.74 4.36 -11.12
N ASP A 173 12.01 4.39 -10.71
CA ASP A 173 13.11 3.73 -11.43
C ASP A 173 12.87 2.22 -11.57
N VAL A 174 12.42 1.56 -10.49
CA VAL A 174 12.09 0.13 -10.50
C VAL A 174 10.92 -0.16 -11.43
N GLN A 175 9.86 0.65 -11.40
CA GLN A 175 8.70 0.51 -12.27
C GLN A 175 9.08 0.68 -13.75
N GLN A 176 9.89 1.69 -14.08
CA GLN A 176 10.38 1.91 -15.44
C GLN A 176 11.24 0.74 -15.93
N GLN A 177 12.13 0.20 -15.09
CA GLN A 177 12.92 -0.97 -15.45
C GLN A 177 12.05 -2.20 -15.71
N MET A 178 11.05 -2.46 -14.86
CA MET A 178 10.11 -3.57 -15.06
C MET A 178 9.33 -3.39 -16.37
N GLN A 179 8.86 -2.18 -16.66
CA GLN A 179 8.16 -1.88 -17.91
C GLN A 179 9.06 -2.07 -19.14
N GLN A 180 10.32 -1.62 -19.08
CA GLN A 180 11.29 -1.84 -20.15
C GLN A 180 11.58 -3.31 -20.37
N GLN A 181 11.76 -4.09 -19.30
CA GLN A 181 11.96 -5.54 -19.39
C GLN A 181 10.74 -6.24 -19.98
N TRP A 182 9.53 -5.84 -19.58
CA TRP A 182 8.29 -6.37 -20.12
C TRP A 182 8.18 -6.11 -21.64
N MET A 183 8.45 -4.86 -22.07
CA MET A 183 8.48 -4.49 -23.49
C MET A 183 9.53 -5.30 -24.28
N GLN A 184 10.72 -5.49 -23.73
CA GLN A 184 11.78 -6.30 -24.38
C GLN A 184 11.38 -7.77 -24.51
N GLN A 185 10.77 -8.36 -23.49
CA GLN A 185 10.28 -9.74 -23.55
C GLN A 185 9.15 -9.90 -24.57
N GLN A 186 8.23 -8.93 -24.63
CA GLN A 186 7.16 -8.94 -25.62
C GLN A 186 7.71 -8.81 -27.04
N ALA A 187 8.65 -7.90 -27.27
CA ALA A 187 9.32 -7.73 -28.56
C ALA A 187 10.12 -8.97 -28.99
N ALA A 188 10.77 -9.67 -28.05
CA ALA A 188 11.50 -10.91 -28.32
C ALA A 188 10.58 -12.09 -28.65
N GLN A 189 9.36 -12.12 -28.09
CA GLN A 189 8.36 -13.15 -28.37
C GLN A 189 7.53 -12.86 -29.63
N ALA A 190 7.50 -11.62 -30.11
CA ALA A 190 6.70 -11.22 -31.28
C ALA A 190 7.01 -12.04 -32.56
N PRO A 191 8.27 -12.34 -32.95
CA PRO A 191 8.56 -13.17 -34.13
C PRO A 191 8.10 -14.62 -33.97
N GLN A 192 8.20 -15.19 -32.75
CA GLN A 192 7.76 -16.55 -32.46
C GLN A 192 6.23 -16.65 -32.47
N GLN A 193 5.53 -15.68 -31.88
CA GLN A 193 4.07 -15.60 -31.95
C GLN A 193 3.60 -15.43 -33.40
N TRP A 194 4.30 -14.62 -34.19
CA TRP A 194 3.99 -14.44 -35.61
C TRP A 194 4.22 -15.72 -36.43
N GLN A 195 5.30 -16.47 -36.16
CA GLN A 195 5.53 -17.79 -36.75
C GLN A 195 4.49 -18.83 -36.32
N MET A 196 4.11 -18.86 -35.04
CA MET A 196 3.05 -19.75 -34.53
C MET A 196 1.71 -19.45 -35.21
N ASN A 197 1.29 -18.18 -35.28
CA ASN A 197 0.06 -17.78 -35.97
C ASN A 197 0.10 -18.08 -37.47
N MET A 198 1.27 -17.97 -38.11
CA MET A 198 1.46 -18.40 -39.51
C MET A 198 1.37 -19.91 -39.68
N GLN A 199 1.82 -20.70 -38.70
CA GLN A 199 1.79 -22.16 -38.73
C GLN A 199 0.37 -22.73 -38.58
N PHE A 200 -0.52 -22.00 -37.91
CA PHE A 200 -1.94 -22.35 -37.71
C PHE A 200 -2.90 -21.53 -38.58
N ALA A 201 -2.40 -20.76 -39.55
CA ALA A 201 -3.24 -20.06 -40.51
C ALA A 201 -4.01 -21.10 -41.36
N PRO A 202 -5.35 -21.03 -41.46
CA PRO A 202 -6.13 -21.97 -42.24
C PRO A 202 -5.69 -21.90 -43.70
N GLN A 203 -5.18 -23.02 -44.24
CA GLN A 203 -4.90 -23.12 -45.66
C GLN A 203 -6.21 -23.29 -46.42
N ASP A 204 -6.34 -22.52 -47.50
CA ASP A 204 -7.39 -22.48 -48.51
C ASP A 204 -8.66 -21.66 -48.22
N GLN A 205 -8.64 -20.41 -48.71
CA GLN A 205 -9.74 -19.81 -49.47
C GLN A 205 -9.21 -18.75 -50.47
N PRO A 206 -9.80 -18.62 -51.68
CA PRO A 206 -9.23 -17.81 -52.76
C PRO A 206 -9.43 -16.32 -52.53
N GLN A 207 -8.36 -15.56 -52.82
CA GLN A 207 -8.27 -14.10 -52.74
C GLN A 207 -9.34 -13.39 -53.60
N GLN A 208 -10.23 -12.64 -52.94
CA GLN A 208 -10.95 -11.52 -53.52
C GLN A 208 -10.71 -10.28 -52.66
N GLY A 209 -10.20 -9.22 -53.29
CA GLY A 209 -10.21 -7.84 -52.78
C GLY A 209 -9.53 -7.61 -51.43
N MET A 210 -8.29 -7.10 -51.43
CA MET A 210 -7.73 -6.43 -50.26
C MET A 210 -8.50 -5.12 -50.05
N GLU A 211 -9.64 -5.16 -49.37
CA GLU A 211 -10.12 -4.01 -48.62
C GLU A 211 -9.21 -3.85 -47.41
N GLN A 212 -8.70 -2.64 -47.25
CA GLN A 212 -7.91 -2.23 -46.10
C GLN A 212 -8.68 -2.58 -44.83
N VAL A 213 -8.19 -3.57 -44.08
CA VAL A 213 -8.58 -3.71 -42.68
C VAL A 213 -7.89 -2.56 -41.96
N GLN A 214 -8.50 -1.39 -42.03
CA GLN A 214 -8.32 -0.38 -41.02
C GLN A 214 -8.59 -1.09 -39.71
N SER A 215 -7.57 -1.14 -38.84
CA SER A 215 -7.77 -1.38 -37.43
C SER A 215 -8.90 -0.44 -36.99
N VAL A 216 -10.10 -0.99 -36.82
CA VAL A 216 -11.18 -0.30 -36.16
C VAL A 216 -10.61 0.00 -34.77
N ALA A 217 -10.17 1.24 -34.60
CA ALA A 217 -9.93 1.81 -33.29
C ALA A 217 -11.19 1.46 -32.51
N ARG A 218 -11.00 0.62 -31.49
CA ARG A 218 -12.04 0.25 -30.55
C ARG A 218 -12.76 1.54 -30.19
N VAL A 219 -14.04 1.63 -30.55
CA VAL A 219 -14.85 2.83 -30.39
C VAL A 219 -14.70 3.29 -28.94
N GLU A 220 -14.03 4.42 -28.72
CA GLU A 220 -14.12 5.16 -27.47
C GLU A 220 -15.60 5.53 -27.34
N ARG A 221 -16.36 4.69 -26.61
CA ARG A 221 -17.76 4.95 -26.29
C ARG A 221 -17.75 6.25 -25.46
N GLU A 222 -18.34 7.32 -26.00
CA GLU A 222 -18.38 8.63 -25.33
C GLU A 222 -18.94 8.50 -23.92
N ARG A 223 -18.22 9.12 -22.97
CA ARG A 223 -18.51 9.11 -21.53
C ARG A 223 -19.87 9.77 -21.28
N GLY A 224 -20.79 9.04 -20.65
CA GLY A 224 -22.06 9.61 -20.18
C GLY A 224 -21.85 10.61 -19.02
N PRO A 225 -22.79 11.52 -18.77
CA PRO A 225 -22.69 12.44 -17.64
C PRO A 225 -22.69 11.69 -16.29
N ALA A 226 -21.96 12.22 -15.30
CA ALA A 226 -21.94 11.70 -13.94
C ALA A 226 -23.36 11.68 -13.35
N LEU A 227 -23.68 10.65 -12.56
CA LEU A 227 -25.02 10.46 -12.00
C LEU A 227 -25.31 11.51 -10.93
N ASP A 228 -26.39 12.27 -11.08
CA ASP A 228 -26.86 13.22 -10.07
C ASP A 228 -27.42 12.47 -8.85
N LEU A 229 -26.90 12.80 -7.67
CA LEU A 229 -27.12 12.09 -6.41
C LEU A 229 -28.28 12.67 -5.58
N SER A 230 -29.03 13.64 -6.13
CA SER A 230 -30.01 14.44 -5.40
C SER A 230 -31.29 13.69 -4.94
N ALA A 231 -31.52 12.45 -5.40
CA ALA A 231 -32.74 11.67 -5.08
C ALA A 231 -32.50 10.29 -4.41
N GLY A 232 -31.25 9.95 -4.08
CA GLY A 232 -30.87 8.58 -3.73
C GLY A 232 -30.71 7.71 -4.98
N LEU A 233 -29.66 6.89 -5.01
CA LEU A 233 -29.33 6.07 -6.17
C LEU A 233 -30.27 4.88 -6.27
N ASP A 234 -30.94 4.73 -7.42
CA ASP A 234 -31.70 3.51 -7.74
C ASP A 234 -30.73 2.35 -7.98
N THR A 235 -30.94 1.22 -7.29
CA THR A 235 -30.07 0.04 -7.37
C THR A 235 -29.92 -0.49 -8.81
N SER A 236 -30.95 -0.36 -9.65
CA SER A 236 -30.89 -0.78 -11.06
C SER A 236 -29.95 0.11 -11.89
N VAL A 237 -29.90 1.41 -11.58
CA VAL A 237 -29.04 2.38 -12.26
C VAL A 237 -27.58 2.21 -11.82
N VAL A 238 -27.34 1.99 -10.53
CA VAL A 238 -25.99 1.69 -10.01
C VAL A 238 -25.47 0.39 -10.60
N ARG A 239 -26.30 -0.65 -10.63
CA ARG A 239 -25.93 -1.95 -11.19
C ARG A 239 -25.57 -1.85 -12.66
N ALA A 240 -26.34 -1.10 -13.45
CA ALA A 240 -26.04 -0.84 -14.85
C ALA A 240 -24.70 -0.09 -15.02
N LYS A 241 -24.43 0.90 -14.16
CA LYS A 241 -23.18 1.68 -14.22
C LYS A 241 -21.95 0.87 -13.84
N VAL A 242 -22.03 0.06 -12.77
CA VAL A 242 -20.95 -0.83 -12.35
C VAL A 242 -20.67 -1.87 -13.44
N MET A 243 -21.71 -2.42 -14.06
CA MET A 243 -21.62 -3.34 -15.20
C MET A 243 -20.94 -2.69 -16.41
N GLU A 244 -21.34 -1.47 -16.77
CA GLU A 244 -20.76 -0.72 -17.89
C GLU A 244 -19.26 -0.50 -17.71
N ILE A 245 -18.84 -0.04 -16.53
CA ILE A 245 -17.44 0.24 -16.22
C ILE A 245 -16.63 -1.06 -16.17
N ALA A 246 -17.17 -2.12 -15.54
CA ALA A 246 -16.53 -3.43 -15.50
C ALA A 246 -16.31 -4.01 -16.91
N SER A 247 -17.33 -3.91 -17.78
CA SER A 247 -17.24 -4.38 -19.17
C SER A 247 -16.26 -3.56 -19.99
N ARG A 248 -16.19 -2.24 -19.78
CA ARG A 248 -15.21 -1.36 -20.44
C ARG A 248 -13.77 -1.73 -20.07
N ILE A 249 -13.52 -2.03 -18.79
CA ILE A 249 -12.19 -2.32 -18.26
C ILE A 249 -11.71 -3.72 -18.66
N THR A 250 -12.57 -4.73 -18.51
CA THR A 250 -12.26 -6.12 -18.88
C THR A 250 -12.30 -6.34 -20.39
N GLY A 251 -13.07 -5.51 -21.08
CA GLY A 251 -13.32 -5.62 -22.49
C GLY A 251 -14.34 -6.66 -22.91
N ALA A 252 -15.13 -7.15 -21.96
CA ALA A 252 -16.23 -8.05 -22.18
C ALA A 252 -17.31 -7.41 -23.07
N GLU A 253 -17.95 -8.22 -23.91
CA GLU A 253 -19.11 -7.82 -24.71
C GLU A 253 -20.39 -7.74 -23.85
N ASP A 254 -21.40 -7.01 -24.34
CA ASP A 254 -22.63 -6.75 -23.60
C ASP A 254 -23.34 -8.09 -23.26
N GLY A 255 -23.37 -8.44 -21.97
CA GLY A 255 -24.00 -9.68 -21.46
C GLY A 255 -23.05 -10.82 -21.10
N GLU A 256 -21.72 -10.66 -21.28
CA GLU A 256 -20.73 -11.66 -20.87
C GLU A 256 -20.46 -11.68 -19.36
N ILE A 257 -20.65 -10.55 -18.67
CA ILE A 257 -20.46 -10.46 -17.22
C ILE A 257 -21.81 -10.65 -16.53
N GLU A 258 -21.96 -11.77 -15.82
CA GLU A 258 -23.10 -11.98 -14.93
C GLU A 258 -22.92 -11.21 -13.62
N ALA A 259 -24.00 -10.62 -13.12
CA ALA A 259 -23.90 -9.66 -12.04
C ALA A 259 -23.62 -10.25 -10.65
N ASP A 260 -23.82 -11.55 -10.46
CA ASP A 260 -23.49 -12.26 -9.21
C ASP A 260 -22.14 -13.01 -9.31
N THR A 261 -21.55 -13.05 -10.51
CA THR A 261 -20.27 -13.72 -10.75
C THR A 261 -19.12 -12.85 -10.22
N PRO A 262 -18.14 -13.45 -9.53
CA PRO A 262 -16.93 -12.74 -9.14
C PRO A 262 -16.24 -12.11 -10.35
N LEU A 263 -15.99 -10.81 -10.29
CA LEU A 263 -15.42 -10.07 -11.42
C LEU A 263 -14.04 -10.60 -11.83
N MET A 264 -13.31 -11.23 -10.92
CA MET A 264 -12.05 -11.91 -11.22
C MET A 264 -12.22 -13.09 -12.19
N GLU A 265 -13.33 -13.82 -12.09
CA GLU A 265 -13.68 -14.89 -13.01
C GLU A 265 -14.14 -14.32 -14.37
N ALA A 266 -14.70 -13.11 -14.37
CA ALA A 266 -15.05 -12.35 -15.57
C ALA A 266 -13.85 -11.62 -16.23
N GLY A 267 -12.62 -11.93 -15.82
CA GLY A 267 -11.40 -11.38 -16.42
C GLY A 267 -10.85 -10.12 -15.76
N LEU A 268 -11.40 -9.69 -14.62
CA LEU A 268 -10.85 -8.58 -13.83
C LEU A 268 -9.60 -9.04 -13.08
N THR A 269 -8.43 -8.51 -13.47
CA THR A 269 -7.16 -8.71 -12.77
C THR A 269 -7.00 -7.77 -11.56
N SER A 270 -6.05 -8.07 -10.66
CA SER A 270 -5.72 -7.22 -9.51
C SER A 270 -5.36 -5.77 -9.88
N ASN A 271 -4.77 -5.55 -11.06
CA ASN A 271 -4.43 -4.20 -11.54
C ASN A 271 -5.67 -3.46 -12.06
N SER A 272 -6.57 -4.15 -12.76
CA SER A 272 -7.83 -3.57 -13.24
C SER A 272 -8.87 -3.34 -12.13
N ALA A 273 -8.72 -3.98 -10.97
CA ALA A 273 -9.57 -3.77 -9.80
C ALA A 273 -9.47 -2.33 -9.25
N ILE A 274 -8.26 -1.76 -9.26
CA ILE A 274 -8.01 -0.38 -8.81
C ILE A 274 -8.61 0.61 -9.82
N LEU A 275 -8.43 0.38 -11.12
CA LEU A 275 -9.04 1.19 -12.17
C LEU A 275 -10.58 1.19 -12.08
N LEU A 276 -11.18 0.03 -11.80
CA LEU A 276 -12.63 -0.08 -11.59
C LEU A 276 -13.09 0.78 -10.41
N ARG A 277 -12.38 0.73 -9.29
CA ARG A 277 -12.67 1.53 -8.10
C ARG A 277 -12.51 3.03 -8.36
N ASP A 278 -11.47 3.43 -9.09
CA ASP A 278 -11.20 4.83 -9.39
C ASP A 278 -12.22 5.42 -10.38
N GLU A 279 -12.59 4.66 -11.42
CA GLU A 279 -13.66 5.04 -12.35
C GLU A 279 -15.01 5.15 -11.63
N LEU A 280 -15.34 4.20 -10.76
CA LEU A 280 -16.56 4.27 -9.93
C LEU A 280 -16.56 5.49 -9.01
N SER A 281 -15.41 5.82 -8.42
CA SER A 281 -15.27 6.99 -7.54
C SER A 281 -15.42 8.31 -8.30
N GLN A 282 -14.97 8.36 -9.56
CA GLN A 282 -15.14 9.53 -10.44
C GLN A 282 -16.60 9.70 -10.89
N GLU A 283 -17.27 8.60 -11.24
CA GLU A 283 -18.64 8.62 -11.74
C GLU A 283 -19.71 8.79 -10.64
N LEU A 284 -19.34 8.53 -9.38
CA LEU A 284 -20.19 8.66 -8.19
C LEU A 284 -19.57 9.65 -7.19
N PRO A 285 -19.47 10.94 -7.55
CA PRO A 285 -18.74 11.92 -6.75
C PRO A 285 -19.34 12.05 -5.34
N GLY A 286 -18.54 11.77 -4.32
CA GLY A 286 -18.94 11.88 -2.92
C GLY A 286 -19.33 10.56 -2.25
N ILE A 287 -19.19 9.41 -2.92
CA ILE A 287 -19.20 8.10 -2.26
C ILE A 287 -17.75 7.67 -2.04
N THR A 288 -17.39 7.38 -0.78
CA THR A 288 -16.05 6.90 -0.45
C THR A 288 -16.00 5.38 -0.61
N LEU A 289 -15.40 4.91 -1.71
CA LEU A 289 -15.23 3.48 -1.97
C LEU A 289 -13.93 2.95 -1.36
N PRO A 290 -13.98 1.83 -0.61
CA PRO A 290 -12.80 1.21 -0.02
C PRO A 290 -11.84 0.71 -1.10
N VAL A 291 -10.54 0.75 -0.82
CA VAL A 291 -9.51 0.26 -1.75
C VAL A 291 -9.55 -1.27 -1.93
N THR A 292 -10.17 -1.96 -0.98
CA THR A 292 -10.45 -3.41 -1.00
C THR A 292 -11.77 -3.77 -1.66
N LEU A 293 -12.47 -2.82 -2.30
CA LEU A 293 -13.82 -3.00 -2.87
C LEU A 293 -14.01 -4.31 -3.62
N VAL A 294 -13.07 -4.65 -4.51
CA VAL A 294 -13.15 -5.84 -5.38
C VAL A 294 -12.93 -7.16 -4.62
N PHE A 295 -12.31 -7.11 -3.44
CA PHE A 295 -12.11 -8.29 -2.59
C PHE A 295 -13.27 -8.49 -1.62
N ASP A 296 -13.73 -7.40 -1.01
CA ASP A 296 -14.82 -7.43 -0.02
C ASP A 296 -16.19 -7.61 -0.69
N TYR A 297 -16.34 -7.09 -1.91
CA TYR A 297 -17.56 -7.11 -2.71
C TYR A 297 -17.25 -7.59 -4.12
N PRO A 298 -17.01 -8.90 -4.32
CA PRO A 298 -16.40 -9.43 -5.54
C PRO A 298 -17.31 -9.42 -6.77
N SER A 299 -18.62 -9.17 -6.61
CA SER A 299 -19.60 -9.15 -7.70
C SER A 299 -20.21 -7.76 -7.91
N ILE A 300 -20.76 -7.54 -9.11
CA ILE A 300 -21.43 -6.29 -9.48
C ILE A 300 -22.61 -6.02 -8.54
N ALA A 301 -23.37 -7.05 -8.18
CA ALA A 301 -24.47 -6.95 -7.23
C ALA A 301 -23.98 -6.47 -5.85
N ALA A 302 -22.94 -7.10 -5.31
CA ALA A 302 -22.39 -6.74 -4.00
C ALA A 302 -21.83 -5.30 -3.95
N MET A 303 -21.13 -4.87 -5.01
CA MET A 303 -20.65 -3.49 -5.11
C MET A 303 -21.78 -2.48 -5.21
N SER A 304 -22.84 -2.82 -5.96
CA SER A 304 -23.99 -1.95 -6.16
C SER A 304 -24.75 -1.72 -4.86
N ASP A 305 -24.92 -2.78 -4.05
CA ASP A 305 -25.57 -2.69 -2.75
C ASP A 305 -24.79 -1.78 -1.79
N LEU A 306 -23.46 -1.95 -1.72
CA LEU A 306 -22.60 -1.08 -0.92
C LEU A 306 -22.73 0.40 -1.32
N ILE A 307 -22.71 0.69 -2.62
CA ILE A 307 -22.82 2.05 -3.17
C ILE A 307 -24.17 2.67 -2.79
N VAL A 308 -25.25 1.92 -2.95
CA VAL A 308 -26.61 2.38 -2.61
C VAL A 308 -26.72 2.65 -1.11
N ASP A 309 -26.20 1.77 -0.26
CA ASP A 309 -26.24 1.95 1.19
C ASP A 309 -25.38 3.13 1.66
N SER A 310 -24.20 3.30 1.06
CA SER A 310 -23.31 4.44 1.31
C SER A 310 -23.96 5.76 0.89
N SER A 311 -24.76 5.76 -0.18
CA SER A 311 -25.52 6.94 -0.63
C SER A 311 -26.65 7.33 0.34
N LYS A 312 -27.37 6.35 0.90
CA LYS A 312 -28.45 6.57 1.89
C LYS A 312 -27.91 7.09 3.22
N ALA A 313 -26.73 6.61 3.64
CA ALA A 313 -26.07 7.08 4.87
C ALA A 313 -25.68 8.56 4.79
N LYS A 314 -25.38 9.07 3.59
CA LYS A 314 -25.00 10.46 3.35
C LYS A 314 -26.20 11.42 3.29
N ILE A 315 -27.36 10.95 2.84
CA ILE A 315 -28.61 11.74 2.80
C ILE A 315 -29.21 11.98 4.20
N LYS A 316 -28.85 11.14 5.19
CA LYS A 316 -29.33 11.25 6.59
C LYS A 316 -28.47 12.16 7.49
N ARG A 317 -27.34 12.70 7.01
CA ARG A 317 -26.50 13.67 7.72
C ARG A 317 -26.72 15.07 7.16
#